data_AF-A0A413FWS2-F1
#
_entry.id   AF-A0A413FWS2-F1
#
_cell.length_a   1.000
_cell.length_b   1.000
_cell.length_c   1.000
_cell.angle_alpha   90.00
_cell.angle_beta   90.00
_cell.angle_gamma   90.00
#
_symmetry.space_group_name_H-M   'P 1'
#
loop_
_entity.id
_entity.type
_entity.pdbx_description
1 polymer ?
#
loop_
_entity_poly.entity_id
_entity_poly.type
_entity_poly.pdbx_seq_one_letter_code
_entity_poly.pdbx_strand_id
1 'polypeptide(L)'
;MKKELPRICYILGGDETPLEIGEKFEVRSDSDTLYTRAYIEEDGTVYGRPDVAIPGCHLCQLIQGELKIIRRPHYTEQDIVIMHGRVAEGTPWVARDDDGDLEAYKEKPERLKIGWYTDDDYYDINNDLLSWIKPGECVDLREILDEVDKDG
;
A
#
# COMPACT_ATOMS: atom_id res chain seq x y z
N MET A 1 9.59 -1.88 25.38
CA MET A 1 8.60 -0.87 25.81
C MET A 1 7.88 -0.42 24.55
N LYS A 2 6.55 -0.59 24.43
CA LYS A 2 5.84 -0.02 23.27
C LYS A 2 6.01 1.50 23.37
N LYS A 3 6.65 2.12 22.37
CA LYS A 3 6.70 3.59 22.29
C LYS A 3 5.26 4.08 22.20
N GLU A 4 4.87 4.97 23.10
CA GLU A 4 3.58 5.64 23.04
C GLU A 4 3.62 6.57 21.82
N LEU A 5 2.65 6.43 20.91
CA LEU A 5 2.59 7.26 19.70
C LEU A 5 2.13 8.68 20.08
N PRO A 6 2.62 9.74 19.40
CA PRO A 6 2.08 11.09 19.55
C PRO A 6 0.57 11.12 19.29
N ARG A 7 -0.16 11.96 20.03
CA ARG A 7 -1.64 12.03 19.95
C ARG A 7 -2.16 12.25 18.52
N ILE A 8 -1.41 12.96 17.69
CA ILE A 8 -1.80 13.24 16.30
C ILE A 8 -1.92 11.96 15.45
N CYS A 9 -1.17 10.91 15.77
CA CYS A 9 -1.28 9.59 15.12
C CYS A 9 -2.69 9.00 15.25
N TYR A 10 -3.28 9.13 16.43
CA TYR A 10 -4.64 8.67 16.73
C TYR A 10 -5.70 9.61 16.15
N ILE A 11 -5.47 10.92 16.18
CA ILE A 11 -6.41 11.89 15.60
C ILE A 11 -6.56 11.67 14.09
N LEU A 12 -5.46 11.42 13.39
CA LEU A 12 -5.44 11.29 11.94
C LEU A 12 -5.71 9.85 11.45
N GLY A 13 -5.24 8.84 12.18
CA GLY A 13 -5.44 7.42 11.81
C GLY A 13 -6.65 6.73 12.46
N GLY A 14 -7.19 7.32 13.52
CA GLY A 14 -8.21 6.70 14.38
C GLY A 14 -7.62 5.86 15.52
N ASP A 15 -8.45 5.54 16.50
CA ASP A 15 -8.03 4.80 17.71
C ASP A 15 -7.74 3.32 17.43
N GLU A 16 -8.44 2.71 16.47
CA GLU A 16 -8.28 1.29 16.13
C GLU A 16 -7.03 1.06 15.26
N THR A 17 -6.71 2.01 14.38
CA THR A 17 -5.61 1.90 13.40
C THR A 17 -4.82 3.20 13.31
N PRO A 18 -4.16 3.66 14.40
CA PRO A 18 -3.39 4.90 14.39
C PRO A 18 -2.30 4.88 13.30
N LEU A 19 -1.92 6.06 12.81
CA LEU A 19 -0.77 6.19 11.91
C LEU A 19 0.52 5.91 12.67
N GLU A 20 1.42 5.15 12.07
CA GLU A 20 2.73 4.89 12.66
C GLU A 20 3.70 6.06 12.42
N ILE A 21 4.72 6.18 13.28
CA ILE A 21 5.79 7.14 13.03
C ILE A 21 6.53 6.78 11.74
N GLY A 22 6.71 7.79 10.88
CA GLY A 22 7.36 7.62 9.58
C GLY A 22 6.48 6.99 8.50
N GLU A 23 5.28 6.51 8.84
CA GLU A 23 4.33 5.99 7.86
C GLU A 23 3.98 7.07 6.82
N LYS A 24 4.12 6.72 5.54
CA LYS A 24 3.84 7.61 4.43
C LYS A 24 2.37 7.51 4.02
N PHE A 25 1.70 8.66 3.95
CA PHE A 25 0.32 8.77 3.48
C PHE A 25 0.15 9.97 2.55
N GLU A 26 -0.93 9.94 1.76
CA GLU A 26 -1.30 11.08 0.92
C GLU A 26 -2.34 11.95 1.61
N VAL A 27 -2.30 13.25 1.31
CA VAL A 27 -3.31 14.22 1.69
C VAL A 27 -3.93 14.79 0.45
N ARG A 28 -5.23 14.62 0.30
CA ARG A 28 -6.01 15.07 -0.85
C ARG A 28 -7.11 16.04 -0.43
N SER A 29 -7.34 17.05 -1.25
CA SER A 29 -8.62 17.76 -1.28
C SER A 29 -9.58 17.03 -2.22
N ASP A 30 -10.79 17.56 -2.39
CA ASP A 30 -11.73 17.03 -3.38
C ASP A 30 -11.27 17.26 -4.83
N SER A 31 -10.36 18.21 -5.07
CA SER A 31 -9.88 18.57 -6.41
C SER A 31 -8.47 18.10 -6.71
N ASP A 32 -7.60 18.01 -5.70
CA ASP A 32 -6.15 17.89 -5.91
C ASP A 32 -5.45 17.05 -4.83
N THR A 33 -4.26 16.54 -5.16
CA THR A 33 -3.35 15.97 -4.17
C THR A 33 -2.43 17.07 -3.65
N LEU A 34 -2.54 17.38 -2.36
CA LEU A 34 -1.76 18.44 -1.70
C LEU A 34 -0.38 17.93 -1.26
N TYR A 35 -0.35 16.73 -0.67
CA TYR A 35 0.87 16.09 -0.21
C TYR A 35 0.86 14.63 -0.63
N THR A 36 1.86 14.21 -1.41
CA THR A 36 1.96 12.83 -1.91
C THR A 36 2.63 11.88 -0.92
N ARG A 37 3.37 12.42 0.06
CA ARG A 37 4.16 11.64 1.03
C ARG A 37 4.24 12.35 2.38
N ALA A 38 3.09 12.64 2.97
CA ALA A 38 3.05 13.15 4.33
C ALA A 38 3.40 12.05 5.34
N TYR A 39 3.95 12.44 6.49
CA TYR A 39 4.30 11.54 7.59
C TYR A 39 4.36 12.28 8.92
N ILE A 40 4.34 11.51 10.01
CA ILE A 40 4.46 12.03 11.38
C ILE A 40 5.82 11.63 11.93
N GLU A 41 6.56 12.59 12.49
CA GLU A 41 7.83 12.33 13.21
C GLU A 41 7.61 12.01 14.69
N GLU A 42 8.67 11.55 15.37
CA GLU A 42 8.61 11.16 16.78
C GLU A 42 8.12 12.27 17.73
N ASP A 43 8.33 13.54 17.37
CA ASP A 43 7.87 14.70 18.14
C ASP A 43 6.38 15.05 17.90
N GLY A 44 5.72 14.35 16.97
CA GLY A 44 4.34 14.59 16.55
C GLY A 44 4.18 15.66 15.48
N THR A 45 5.27 16.20 14.93
CA THR A 45 5.20 17.12 13.80
C THR A 45 4.80 16.36 12.54
N VAL A 46 3.84 16.91 11.80
CA VAL A 46 3.39 16.34 10.52
C VAL A 46 4.11 17.05 9.38
N TYR A 47 4.87 16.29 8.60
CA TYR A 47 5.60 16.77 7.43
C TYR A 47 4.86 16.40 6.16
N GLY A 48 4.92 17.26 5.15
CA GLY A 48 4.52 16.99 3.77
C GLY A 48 5.73 17.02 2.86
N ARG A 49 5.62 16.46 1.64
CA ARG A 49 6.67 16.60 0.61
C ARG A 49 6.47 17.89 -0.20
N PRO A 50 7.53 18.67 -0.49
CA PRO A 50 8.93 18.52 -0.01
C PRO A 50 9.02 18.70 1.50
N ASP A 51 9.88 17.92 2.18
CA ASP A 51 9.98 17.71 3.65
C ASP A 51 9.90 19.00 4.49
N VAL A 52 8.68 19.51 4.62
CA VAL A 52 8.35 20.76 5.28
C VAL A 52 7.17 20.48 6.16
N ALA A 53 7.22 20.99 7.39
CA ALA A 53 6.11 20.89 8.32
C ALA A 53 4.83 21.43 7.66
N ILE A 54 3.76 20.63 7.69
CA ILE A 54 2.48 21.03 7.14
C ILE A 54 2.01 22.28 7.89
N PRO A 55 1.62 23.37 7.18
CA PRO A 55 1.14 24.58 7.84
C PRO A 55 -0.04 24.29 8.76
N GLY A 56 -0.12 25.02 9.88
CA GLY A 56 -1.16 24.81 10.89
C GLY A 56 -2.59 24.88 10.33
N CYS A 57 -2.84 25.67 9.29
CA CYS A 57 -4.16 25.70 8.62
C CYS A 57 -4.51 24.35 7.99
N HIS A 58 -3.63 23.75 7.20
CA HIS A 58 -3.86 22.43 6.59
C HIS A 58 -3.95 21.32 7.63
N LEU A 59 -3.18 21.42 8.72
CA LEU A 59 -3.30 20.47 9.84
C LEU A 59 -4.67 20.56 10.51
N CYS A 60 -5.21 21.77 10.72
CA CYS A 60 -6.58 21.94 11.22
C CYS A 60 -7.61 21.31 10.27
N GLN A 61 -7.47 21.50 8.95
CA GLN A 61 -8.38 20.92 7.96
C GLN A 61 -8.32 19.39 7.93
N LEU A 62 -7.13 18.80 8.10
CA LEU A 62 -6.96 17.34 8.27
C LEU A 62 -7.69 16.84 9.52
N ILE A 63 -7.49 17.50 10.66
CA ILE A 63 -8.13 17.14 11.94
C ILE A 63 -9.65 17.25 11.86
N GLN A 64 -10.16 18.22 11.11
CA GLN A 64 -11.59 18.44 10.88
C GLN A 64 -12.19 17.48 9.83
N GLY A 65 -11.35 16.72 9.11
CA GLY A 65 -11.78 15.81 8.05
C GLY A 65 -12.13 16.50 6.72
N GLU A 66 -11.78 17.78 6.55
CA GLU A 66 -11.96 18.50 5.28
C GLU A 66 -10.97 18.02 4.21
N LEU A 67 -9.77 17.61 4.64
CA LEU A 67 -8.78 16.96 3.81
C LEU A 67 -8.77 15.45 4.09
N LYS A 68 -8.63 14.66 3.03
CA LYS A 68 -8.66 13.20 3.08
C LYS A 68 -7.25 12.66 3.24
N ILE A 69 -7.09 11.72 4.16
CA ILE A 69 -5.89 10.91 4.30
C ILE A 69 -6.09 9.63 3.50
N ILE A 70 -5.19 9.36 2.56
CA ILE A 70 -5.13 8.08 1.84
C ILE A 70 -3.88 7.36 2.32
N ARG A 71 -4.08 6.34 3.16
CA ARG A 71 -2.99 5.44 3.56
C ARG A 71 -2.56 4.63 2.36
N ARG A 72 -1.25 4.48 2.17
CA ARG A 72 -0.70 3.58 1.17
C ARG A 72 -0.79 2.14 1.67
N PRO A 73 -0.92 1.15 0.78
CA PRO A 73 -0.75 -0.23 1.18
C PRO A 73 0.60 -0.44 1.87
N HIS A 74 0.61 -1.17 2.97
CA HIS A 74 1.83 -1.56 3.64
C HIS A 74 2.20 -2.98 3.20
N TYR A 75 3.45 -3.15 2.77
CA TYR A 75 4.00 -4.44 2.36
C TYR A 75 5.14 -4.80 3.29
N THR A 76 5.20 -6.07 3.71
CA THR A 76 6.34 -6.55 4.49
C THR A 76 7.60 -6.61 3.62
N GLU A 77 8.79 -6.58 4.23
CA GLU A 77 10.05 -6.80 3.49
C GLU A 77 10.02 -8.13 2.72
N GLN A 78 9.38 -9.15 3.31
CA GLN A 78 9.18 -10.44 2.67
C GLN A 78 8.30 -10.33 1.42
N ASP A 79 7.19 -9.59 1.48
CA ASP A 79 6.34 -9.33 0.32
C ASP A 79 7.17 -8.67 -0.78
N ILE A 80 7.94 -7.62 -0.46
CA ILE A 80 8.77 -6.88 -1.41
C ILE A 80 9.80 -7.80 -2.09
N VAL A 81 10.48 -8.65 -1.31
CA VAL A 81 11.44 -9.63 -1.84
C VAL A 81 10.76 -10.63 -2.78
N ILE A 82 9.59 -11.14 -2.42
CA ILE A 82 8.81 -12.06 -3.26
C ILE A 82 8.40 -11.37 -4.55
N MET A 83 7.94 -10.12 -4.46
CA MET A 83 7.51 -9.34 -5.61
C MET A 83 8.66 -9.15 -6.61
N HIS A 84 9.84 -8.71 -6.13
CA HIS A 84 11.03 -8.61 -6.99
C HIS A 84 11.44 -9.96 -7.60
N GLY A 85 11.38 -11.04 -6.83
CA GLY A 85 11.70 -12.39 -7.31
C GLY A 85 10.80 -12.83 -8.45
N ARG A 86 9.48 -12.66 -8.33
CA ARG A 86 8.50 -12.99 -9.38
C ARG A 86 8.73 -12.17 -10.66
N VAL A 87 8.97 -10.86 -10.51
CA VAL A 87 9.28 -9.98 -11.64
C VAL A 87 10.56 -10.41 -12.35
N ALA A 88 11.62 -10.75 -11.60
CA ALA A 88 12.88 -11.22 -12.17
C ALA A 88 12.76 -12.58 -12.88
N GLU A 89 11.86 -13.46 -12.41
CA GLU A 89 11.54 -14.73 -13.06
C GLU A 89 10.60 -14.58 -14.26
N GLY A 90 10.13 -13.36 -14.57
CA GLY A 90 9.26 -13.08 -15.71
C GLY A 90 7.80 -13.46 -15.45
N THR A 91 7.37 -13.55 -14.20
CA THR A 91 5.98 -13.83 -13.80
C THR A 91 5.37 -12.69 -12.96
N PRO A 92 5.28 -11.47 -13.52
CA PRO A 92 4.92 -10.28 -12.75
C PRO A 92 3.44 -10.20 -12.36
N TRP A 93 2.57 -11.00 -12.99
CA TRP A 93 1.15 -11.00 -12.69
C TRP A 93 0.86 -12.04 -11.62
N VAL A 94 0.20 -11.64 -10.55
CA VAL A 94 -0.20 -12.56 -9.48
C VAL A 94 -1.70 -12.45 -9.27
N ALA A 95 -2.38 -13.58 -9.22
CA ALA A 95 -3.81 -13.62 -8.97
C ALA A 95 -4.17 -14.65 -7.91
N ARG A 96 -5.21 -14.34 -7.13
CA ARG A 96 -5.78 -15.28 -6.16
C ARG A 96 -7.12 -15.76 -6.68
N ASP A 97 -7.32 -17.07 -6.73
CA ASP A 97 -8.61 -17.63 -7.12
C ASP A 97 -9.62 -17.63 -5.95
N ASP A 98 -10.88 -17.97 -6.24
CA ASP A 98 -11.99 -17.95 -5.30
C ASP A 98 -11.84 -19.02 -4.19
N ASP A 99 -11.09 -20.09 -4.44
CA ASP A 99 -10.73 -21.10 -3.44
C ASP A 99 -9.50 -20.73 -2.61
N GLY A 100 -8.85 -19.61 -2.94
CA GLY A 100 -7.73 -19.03 -2.20
C GLY A 100 -6.35 -19.38 -2.73
N ASP A 101 -6.26 -20.21 -3.78
CA ASP A 101 -4.99 -20.55 -4.41
C ASP A 101 -4.36 -19.33 -5.09
N LEU A 102 -3.05 -19.16 -4.90
CA LEU A 102 -2.28 -18.03 -5.36
C LEU A 102 -1.33 -18.46 -6.48
N GLU A 103 -1.48 -17.83 -7.64
CA GLU A 103 -0.76 -18.22 -8.85
C GLU A 103 -0.03 -17.02 -9.48
N ALA A 104 1.12 -17.31 -10.09
CA ALA A 104 1.93 -16.36 -10.85
C ALA A 104 1.83 -16.63 -12.36
N TYR A 105 1.79 -15.56 -13.15
CA TYR A 105 1.63 -15.60 -14.60
C TYR A 105 2.60 -14.66 -15.30
N LYS A 106 3.02 -15.06 -16.50
CA LYS A 106 3.88 -14.25 -17.38
C LYS A 106 3.14 -13.07 -17.97
N GLU A 107 1.91 -13.32 -18.41
CA GLU A 107 0.98 -12.33 -18.97
C GLU A 107 -0.23 -12.15 -18.04
N LYS A 108 -0.96 -11.05 -18.24
CA LYS A 108 -2.15 -10.78 -17.43
C LYS A 108 -3.21 -11.85 -17.71
N PRO A 109 -3.62 -12.65 -16.70
CA PRO A 109 -4.65 -13.65 -16.91
C PRO A 109 -6.03 -12.99 -17.08
N GLU A 110 -6.91 -13.68 -17.81
CA GLU A 110 -8.31 -13.33 -17.93
C GLU A 110 -9.13 -14.03 -16.83
N ARG A 111 -10.10 -13.31 -16.25
CA ARG A 111 -11.01 -13.88 -15.25
C ARG A 111 -12.12 -14.65 -15.96
N LEU A 112 -12.17 -15.96 -15.75
CA LEU A 112 -13.28 -16.82 -16.14
C LEU A 112 -14.14 -17.20 -14.93
N LYS A 113 -15.27 -17.87 -15.18
CA LYS A 113 -16.21 -18.31 -14.11
C LYS A 113 -15.63 -19.29 -13.10
N ILE A 114 -14.56 -19.98 -13.47
CA ILE A 114 -13.99 -21.12 -12.72
C ILE A 114 -12.56 -20.86 -12.28
N GLY A 115 -12.03 -19.66 -12.50
CA GLY A 115 -10.65 -19.34 -12.21
C GLY A 115 -10.04 -18.31 -13.14
N TRP A 116 -8.73 -18.20 -13.05
CA TRP A 116 -7.90 -17.37 -13.91
C TRP A 116 -7.35 -18.19 -15.07
N TYR A 117 -7.32 -17.59 -16.26
CA TYR A 117 -6.87 -18.27 -17.48
C TYR A 117 -5.82 -17.45 -18.21
N THR A 118 -4.80 -18.11 -18.73
CA THR A 118 -3.85 -17.57 -19.69
C THR A 118 -3.45 -18.67 -20.67
N ASP A 119 -2.95 -18.28 -21.84
CA ASP A 119 -2.42 -19.22 -22.83
C ASP A 119 -1.03 -19.76 -22.45
N ASP A 120 -0.37 -19.11 -21.47
CA ASP A 120 0.92 -19.51 -20.91
C ASP A 120 0.80 -20.43 -19.67
N ASP A 121 1.93 -20.97 -19.21
CA ASP A 121 2.00 -21.67 -17.92
C ASP A 121 1.73 -20.71 -16.74
N TYR A 122 1.08 -21.24 -15.70
CA TYR A 122 0.99 -20.63 -14.38
C TYR A 122 1.90 -21.36 -13.39
N TYR A 123 2.23 -20.69 -12.29
CA TYR A 123 3.06 -21.23 -11.22
C TYR A 123 2.39 -21.06 -9.88
N ASP A 124 2.15 -22.18 -9.20
CA ASP A 124 1.63 -22.19 -7.83
C ASP A 124 2.63 -21.48 -6.90
N ILE A 125 2.12 -20.48 -6.18
CA ILE A 125 2.85 -19.79 -5.12
C ILE A 125 2.28 -20.26 -3.77
N ASN A 126 3.09 -20.23 -2.71
CA ASN A 126 2.58 -20.47 -1.36
C ASN A 126 1.44 -19.48 -1.04
N ASN A 127 0.25 -20.03 -0.76
CA ASN A 127 -0.99 -19.28 -0.48
C ASN A 127 -0.90 -18.29 0.69
N ASP A 128 0.02 -18.52 1.63
CA ASP A 128 0.24 -17.63 2.78
C ASP A 128 1.01 -16.34 2.40
N LEU A 129 1.66 -16.32 1.23
CA LEU A 129 2.36 -15.15 0.72
C LEU A 129 1.36 -14.15 0.13
N LEU A 130 1.71 -12.86 0.16
CA LEU A 130 0.89 -11.79 -0.44
C LEU A 130 -0.59 -11.90 0.00
N SER A 131 -0.81 -12.16 1.28
CA SER A 131 -2.14 -12.41 1.87
C SER A 131 -3.12 -11.24 1.74
N TRP A 132 -2.62 -10.06 1.35
CA TRP A 132 -3.40 -8.88 1.05
C TRP A 132 -4.08 -8.92 -0.33
N ILE A 133 -3.64 -9.78 -1.26
CA ILE A 133 -4.35 -10.05 -2.52
C ILE A 133 -5.60 -10.86 -2.19
N LYS A 134 -6.79 -10.34 -2.47
CA LYS A 134 -8.04 -11.02 -2.12
C LYS A 134 -8.47 -12.03 -3.19
N PRO A 135 -9.31 -13.02 -2.83
CA PRO A 135 -9.92 -13.92 -3.82
C PRO A 135 -10.60 -13.14 -4.96
N GLY A 136 -10.30 -13.53 -6.19
CA GLY A 136 -10.81 -12.88 -7.40
C GLY A 136 -10.06 -11.60 -7.80
N GLU A 137 -8.97 -11.24 -7.12
CA GLU A 137 -8.09 -10.12 -7.51
C GLU A 137 -6.86 -10.62 -8.27
N CYS A 138 -6.42 -9.79 -9.23
CA CYS A 138 -5.18 -9.96 -9.97
C CYS A 138 -4.43 -8.63 -9.95
N VAL A 139 -3.13 -8.69 -9.68
CA VAL A 139 -2.26 -7.52 -9.55
C VAL A 139 -1.03 -7.65 -10.45
N ASP A 140 -0.52 -6.49 -10.90
CA ASP A 140 0.80 -6.39 -11.52
C ASP A 140 1.81 -5.98 -10.45
N LEU A 141 2.73 -6.88 -10.11
CA LEU A 141 3.74 -6.60 -9.08
C LEU A 141 4.69 -5.46 -9.48
N ARG A 142 4.84 -5.18 -10.77
CA ARG A 142 5.69 -4.07 -11.26
C ARG A 142 5.10 -2.72 -10.89
N GLU A 143 3.78 -2.56 -11.07
CA GLU A 143 3.08 -1.33 -10.71
C GLU A 143 3.18 -1.06 -9.20
N ILE A 144 3.14 -2.13 -8.39
CA ILE A 144 3.29 -2.04 -6.94
C ILE A 144 4.71 -1.67 -6.57
N LEU A 145 5.71 -2.35 -7.14
CA LEU A 145 7.12 -2.07 -6.87
C LEU A 145 7.53 -0.68 -7.32
N ASP A 146 7.00 -0.16 -8.43
CA ASP A 146 7.23 1.22 -8.86
C ASP A 146 6.76 2.25 -7.81
N GLU A 147 5.73 1.94 -7.02
CA GLU A 147 5.28 2.77 -5.90
C GLU A 147 6.10 2.56 -4.63
N VAL A 148 6.56 1.33 -4.36
CA VAL A 148 7.41 1.00 -3.21
C VAL A 148 8.82 1.61 -3.36
N ASP A 149 9.46 1.43 -4.52
CA ASP A 149 10.81 1.92 -4.80
C ASP A 149 10.87 3.45 -4.82
N LYS A 150 9.73 4.07 -5.13
CA LYS A 150 9.54 5.51 -4.99
C LYS A 150 9.80 5.98 -3.55
N ASP A 151 9.58 5.15 -2.54
CA ASP A 151 9.69 5.51 -1.12
C ASP A 151 11.09 5.27 -0.51
N GLY A 152 12.03 4.70 -1.28
CA GLY A 152 13.45 4.53 -0.94
C GLY A 152 14.34 5.75 -1.21
#